data_AF-A0A0M0BPC8-F1
#
_entry.id   AF-A0A0M0BPC8-F1
#
_cell.length_a   1.000
_cell.length_b   1.000
_cell.length_c   1.000
_cell.angle_alpha   90.00
_cell.angle_beta   90.00
_cell.angle_gamma   90.00
#
_symmetry.space_group_name_H-M   'P 1'
#
loop_
_entity.id
_entity.type
_entity.pdbx_description
1 polymer ?
#
loop_
_entity_poly.entity_id
_entity_poly.type
_entity_poly.pdbx_seq_one_letter_code
_entity_poly.pdbx_strand_id
1 'polypeptide(L)' 'MAVEASAPGKAILLGEHSVVYRGPAVVLAIDRRARVVAEERSDDRIRIDALDLGFSGHFVGDAYHPERGEAWRGQ' A
#
# COMPACT_ATOMS: atom_id res chain seq x y z
N MET A 1 -1.33 -21.07 -2.58
CA MET A 1 -2.34 -20.37 -3.40
C MET A 1 -2.07 -18.88 -3.26
N ALA A 2 -2.10 -18.10 -4.33
CA ALA A 2 -1.91 -16.64 -4.26
C ALA A 2 -3.26 -15.94 -4.43
N VAL A 3 -3.47 -14.85 -3.67
CA VAL A 3 -4.63 -13.97 -3.77
C VAL A 3 -4.19 -12.58 -4.18
N GLU A 4 -4.98 -11.92 -5.03
CA GLU A 4 -4.73 -10.55 -5.46
C GLU A 4 -5.87 -9.64 -4.97
N ALA A 5 -5.49 -8.49 -4.43
CA ALA A 5 -6.40 -7.43 -4.06
C ALA A 5 -5.96 -6.12 -4.71
N SER A 6 -6.92 -5.24 -5.00
CA SER A 6 -6.62 -3.93 -5.55
C SER A 6 -7.57 -2.85 -5.05
N ALA A 7 -7.03 -1.67 -4.74
CA ALA A 7 -7.78 -0.50 -4.30
C ALA A 7 -7.49 0.70 -5.22
N PRO A 8 -8.50 1.53 -5.57
CA PRO A 8 -8.27 2.75 -6.32
C PRO A 8 -7.70 3.86 -5.42
N GLY A 9 -6.92 4.75 -6.01
CA GLY A 9 -6.60 6.04 -5.43
C GLY A 9 -7.82 6.96 -5.46
N LYS A 10 -7.69 8.14 -4.87
CA LYS A 10 -8.76 9.15 -4.84
C LYS A 10 -8.24 10.54 -5.18
N ALA A 11 -9.11 11.35 -5.77
CA ALA A 11 -8.94 12.79 -5.93
C ALA A 11 -10.04 13.54 -5.17
N ILE A 12 -9.72 14.74 -4.67
CA ILE A 12 -10.72 15.70 -4.18
C ILE A 12 -11.08 16.59 -5.37
N LEU A 13 -12.38 16.70 -5.68
CA LEU A 13 -12.86 17.61 -6.72
C LEU A 13 -13.11 19.02 -6.17
N LEU A 14 -13.67 19.07 -4.96
CA LEU A 14 -14.14 20.29 -4.31
C LEU A 14 -14.03 20.14 -2.80
N GLY A 15 -13.70 21.22 -2.10
CA GLY A 15 -13.82 21.31 -0.65
C GLY A 15 -12.56 20.87 0.12
N GLU A 16 -11.39 20.92 -0.50
CA GLU A 16 -10.08 20.56 0.09
C GLU A 16 -9.84 21.29 1.42
N HIS A 17 -10.11 22.59 1.45
CA HIS A 17 -9.98 23.41 2.66
C HIS A 17 -11.24 23.38 3.53
N SER A 18 -12.39 22.92 3.01
CA SER A 18 -13.64 22.85 3.78
C SER A 18 -13.57 21.79 4.88
N VAL A 19 -12.98 20.63 4.57
CA VAL A 19 -12.80 19.53 5.55
C VAL A 19 -11.92 19.91 6.74
N VAL A 20 -10.97 20.85 6.57
CA VAL A 20 -10.14 21.37 7.69
C VAL A 20 -11.02 22.02 8.76
N TYR A 21 -12.13 22.63 8.35
CA TYR A 21 -13.09 23.29 9.24
C TYR A 21 -14.36 22.44 9.46
N ARG A 22 -14.26 21.11 9.30
CA ARG A 22 -15.37 20.15 9.47
C ARG A 22 -16.52 20.31 8.47
N GLY A 23 -16.29 20.97 7.34
CA GLY A 23 -17.22 21.02 6.21
C GLY A 23 -17.08 19.82 5.25
N PRO A 24 -18.01 19.64 4.30
CA PRO A 24 -17.98 18.52 3.37
C PRO A 24 -16.96 18.72 2.23
N ALA A 25 -16.54 17.60 1.62
CA ALA A 25 -15.78 17.59 0.37
C ALA A 25 -16.37 16.56 -0.60
N VAL A 26 -16.25 16.82 -1.90
CA VAL A 26 -16.61 15.87 -2.95
C VAL A 26 -15.34 15.17 -3.40
N VAL A 27 -15.32 13.85 -3.32
CA VAL A 27 -14.18 13.01 -3.70
C VAL A 27 -14.61 11.98 -4.73
N LEU A 28 -13.69 11.57 -5.60
CA LEU A 28 -13.88 10.43 -6.51
C LEU A 28 -12.74 9.43 -6.41
N ALA A 29 -13.05 8.18 -6.71
CA ALA A 29 -12.05 7.19 -7.05
C ALA A 29 -11.46 7.50 -8.43
N ILE A 30 -10.14 7.36 -8.57
CA ILE A 30 -9.43 7.49 -9.85
C ILE A 30 -8.80 6.15 -10.24
N ASP A 31 -8.56 5.96 -11.54
CA ASP A 31 -7.91 4.75 -12.07
C ASP A 31 -6.38 4.78 -11.88
N ARG A 32 -5.96 5.01 -10.65
CA ARG A 32 -4.58 4.85 -10.17
C ARG A 32 -4.63 3.89 -9.01
N ARG A 33 -4.31 2.63 -9.26
CA ARG A 33 -4.62 1.54 -8.34
C ARG A 33 -3.39 1.07 -7.58
N ALA A 34 -3.54 0.87 -6.28
CA ALA A 34 -2.64 0.01 -5.52
C ALA A 34 -3.05 -1.44 -5.76
N ARG A 35 -2.07 -2.32 -5.97
CA ARG A 35 -2.26 -3.76 -6.11
C ARG A 35 -1.40 -4.47 -5.07
N VAL A 36 -1.93 -5.51 -4.47
CA VAL A 36 -1.22 -6.36 -3.52
C VAL A 36 -1.48 -7.81 -3.91
N VAL A 37 -0.41 -8.58 -4.01
CA VAL A 37 -0.47 -10.03 -4.14
C VAL A 37 0.02 -10.61 -2.83
N ALA A 38 -0.74 -11.54 -2.27
CA ALA A 38 -0.37 -12.26 -1.06
C ALA A 38 -0.35 -13.77 -1.36
N GLU A 39 0.70 -14.43 -0.88
CA GLU A 39 0.86 -15.87 -0.98
C GLU A 39 1.11 -16.47 0.41
N GLU A 40 0.52 -17.63 0.65
CA GLU A 40 0.83 -18.40 1.85
C GLU A 40 2.28 -18.87 1.79
N ARG A 41 3.00 -18.69 2.89
CA ARG A 41 4.38 -19.12 3.04
C ARG A 41 4.46 -20.36 3.91
N SER A 42 5.51 -21.15 3.71
CA SER A 42 5.78 -22.35 4.52
C SER A 42 6.63 -22.08 5.76
N ASP A 43 6.99 -20.82 6.02
CA ASP A 43 7.73 -20.37 7.20
C ASP A 43 6.84 -19.56 8.14
N ASP A 44 7.26 -19.40 9.40
CA ASP A 44 6.53 -18.63 10.41
C ASP A 44 6.77 -17.10 10.28
N ARG A 45 6.89 -16.61 9.04
CA ARG A 45 7.26 -15.22 8.74
C ARG A 45 6.20 -14.54 7.91
N ILE A 46 5.91 -13.28 8.23
CA ILE A 46 5.14 -12.39 7.36
C ILE A 46 6.12 -11.50 6.62
N ARG A 47 6.29 -11.72 5.31
CA ARG A 47 7.15 -10.88 4.47
C ARG A 47 6.33 -9.81 3.76
N ILE A 48 6.86 -8.60 3.73
CA ILE A 48 6.29 -7.46 3.00
C ILE A 48 7.35 -6.93 2.05
N ASP A 49 6.99 -6.80 0.78
CA ASP A 49 7.83 -6.18 -0.24
C ASP A 49 7.09 -5.00 -0.87
N ALA A 50 7.65 -3.80 -0.70
CA ALA A 50 7.15 -2.56 -1.26
C ALA A 50 8.00 -2.19 -2.48
N LEU A 51 7.71 -2.87 -3.60
CA LEU A 51 8.44 -2.78 -4.86
C LEU A 51 8.65 -1.34 -5.34
N ASP A 52 7.61 -0.51 -5.21
CA ASP A 52 7.63 0.89 -5.65
C ASP A 52 8.32 1.84 -4.65
N LEU A 53 8.68 1.37 -3.46
CA LEU A 53 9.34 2.16 -2.42
C LEU A 53 10.78 1.69 -2.16
N GLY A 54 11.22 0.61 -2.80
CA GLY A 54 12.52 -0.01 -2.59
C GLY A 54 12.76 -0.51 -1.17
N PHE A 55 11.68 -0.92 -0.50
CA PHE A 55 11.67 -1.36 0.89
C PHE A 55 11.15 -2.78 0.98
N SER A 56 11.79 -3.60 1.80
CA SER A 56 11.32 -4.94 2.12
C SER A 56 11.58 -5.24 3.59
N GLY A 57 10.92 -6.26 4.11
CA GLY A 57 11.26 -6.82 5.40
C GLY A 57 10.28 -7.89 5.83
N HIS A 58 10.48 -8.41 7.03
CA HIS A 58 9.63 -9.47 7.53
C HIS A 58 9.42 -9.39 9.04
N PHE A 59 8.27 -9.89 9.47
CA PHE A 59 7.96 -10.09 10.87
C PHE A 59 8.26 -11.54 11.28
N VAL A 60 8.79 -11.70 12.49
CA VAL A 60 8.84 -12.96 13.23
C VAL A 60 8.21 -12.69 14.60
N GLY A 61 7.02 -13.24 14.86
CA GLY A 61 6.18 -12.76 15.96
C GLY A 61 5.89 -11.26 15.79
N ASP A 62 6.11 -10.47 16.85
CA ASP A 62 5.89 -9.02 16.84
C ASP A 62 7.14 -8.20 16.43
N ALA A 63 8.26 -8.87 16.13
CA ALA A 63 9.52 -8.20 15.80
C ALA A 63 9.65 -7.97 14.29
N TYR A 64 9.84 -6.70 13.89
CA TYR A 64 10.07 -6.31 12.50
C TYR A 64 11.57 -6.33 12.16
N HIS A 65 11.91 -6.99 11.05
CA HIS A 65 13.27 -7.10 10.52
C HIS A 65 13.34 -6.39 9.16
N PRO A 66 13.91 -5.17 9.09
CA PRO A 66 14.02 -4.42 7.85
C PRO A 66 15.06 -5.04 6.92
N GLU A 67 14.77 -5.04 5.64
CA GLU A 67 15.68 -5.43 4.58
C GLU A 67 15.71 -4.35 3.49
N ARG A 68 16.80 -4.30 2.74
CA ARG A 68 16.84 -3.46 1.55
C ARG A 68 15.97 -4.14 0.49
N GLY A 69 14.89 -3.48 0.09
CA GLY A 69 14.11 -3.93 -1.05
C GLY A 69 14.90 -3.80 -2.35
N GLU A 70 14.39 -4.41 -3.42
CA GLU A 70 14.97 -4.16 -4.75
C GLU A 70 14.96 -2.66 -5.06
N ALA A 71 15.94 -2.19 -5.85
CA ALA A 71 15.95 -0.79 -6.25
C ALA A 71 14.66 -0.46 -7.00
N TRP A 72 14.06 0.69 -6.69
CA TRP A 72 12.82 1.17 -7.31
C TRP A 72 12.88 0.98 -8.84
N ARG A 73 12.02 0.11 -9.36
CA ARG A 73 11.93 -0.21 -10.80
C ARG A 73 10.96 0.73 -11.48
N GLY A 74 11.18 2.04 -11.30
CA GLY A 74 10.30 3.08 -11.77
C GLY A 74 9.78 2.86 -13.18
N GLN A 75 8.46 2.78 -13.29
CA GLN A 75 7.73 3.14 -14.51
C GLN A 75 7.34 4.61 -14.44
#